data_AF-A0A7V0LTJ0-F1
#
_entry.id   AF-A0A7V0LTJ0-F1
#
_cell.length_a   1.000
_cell.length_b   1.000
_cell.length_c   1.000
_cell.angle_alpha   90.00
_cell.angle_beta   90.00
_cell.angle_gamma   90.00
#
_symmetry.space_group_name_H-M   'P 1'
#
loop_
_entity.id
_entity.type
_entity.pdbx_description
1 polymer ?
#
loop_
_entity_poly.entity_id
_entity_poly.type
_entity_poly.pdbx_seq_one_letter_code
_entity_poly.pdbx_strand_id
1 'polypeptide(L)'
;MVDLNGKIALTLPLPDLSTTILQSTQSSMPGIHSVLDFKKAAGLTIAQLKDSLQIWYSKYYKGTEFDVRLLKPRRFNIFLYGRINNPGPVRSFSTARLVDILISSGKCSYDADISRIKVFSVNGDVYNINLRKFYMEGDYSQNPLVATMHKVYIPLVKSGVVVVGAVKGYPVISFATREVQALSGNFILTFDANVLKIEVKDSLKVSEIINLAGGLRSYSIVEDIYSAKKGKVTLDTYIMPDDTLYIPPFTDKVFVAGEVKNPQPVPYLPGAGISTYISYCGGFTDRASRKPTVYRANKKLKNPLEIKPGDIIYVKPVTLKWWQDYAQILQIATTVVVTWLTLRK
;
A
#
# COMPACT_ATOMS: atom_id res chain seq x y z
N MET A 1 27.19 16.29 -22.19
CA MET A 1 27.11 16.00 -20.73
C MET A 1 26.63 17.24 -20.01
N VAL A 2 25.83 17.11 -18.94
CA VAL A 2 25.36 18.26 -18.13
C VAL A 2 26.21 18.34 -16.86
N ASP A 3 26.80 19.50 -16.57
CA ASP A 3 27.60 19.72 -15.36
C ASP A 3 26.72 19.98 -14.12
N LEU A 4 27.34 20.03 -12.93
CA LEU A 4 26.66 20.29 -11.65
C LEU A 4 25.99 21.69 -11.59
N ASN A 5 26.38 22.61 -12.48
CA ASN A 5 25.83 23.96 -12.60
C ASN A 5 24.69 24.04 -13.64
N GLY A 6 24.29 22.91 -14.23
CA GLY A 6 23.22 22.84 -15.22
C GLY A 6 23.61 23.38 -16.59
N LYS A 7 24.90 23.38 -16.93
CA LYS A 7 25.41 23.68 -18.28
C LYS A 7 25.52 22.40 -19.09
N ILE A 8 25.11 22.45 -20.35
CA ILE A 8 25.24 21.33 -21.29
C ILE A 8 26.45 21.58 -22.17
N ALA A 9 27.39 20.64 -22.19
CA ALA A 9 28.46 20.60 -23.18
C ALA A 9 27.87 20.10 -24.50
N LEU A 10 27.96 20.94 -25.54
CA LEU A 10 27.57 20.62 -26.90
C LEU A 10 28.83 20.20 -27.65
N THR A 11 28.97 18.90 -27.87
CA THR A 11 30.00 18.34 -28.74
C THR A 11 29.48 18.35 -30.17
N LEU A 12 30.22 19.01 -31.04
CA LEU A 12 29.87 19.22 -32.43
C LEU A 12 30.88 18.47 -33.30
N PRO A 13 30.47 17.71 -34.32
CA PRO A 13 31.37 17.36 -35.39
C PRO A 13 31.79 18.66 -36.07
N LEU A 14 33.10 18.95 -36.10
CA LEU A 14 33.61 20.02 -36.94
C LEU A 14 33.43 19.58 -38.41
N PRO A 15 33.04 20.48 -39.32
CA PRO A 15 33.24 20.21 -40.73
C PRO A 15 34.75 20.16 -40.96
N ASP A 16 35.22 19.14 -41.65
CA ASP A 16 36.63 18.94 -41.98
C ASP A 16 37.18 20.20 -42.68
N LEU A 17 37.84 21.08 -41.92
CA LEU A 17 38.58 22.22 -42.44
C LEU A 17 40.04 21.78 -42.60
N SER A 18 40.27 20.73 -43.40
CA SER A 18 41.61 20.38 -43.85
C SER A 18 41.84 20.95 -45.25
N THR A 19 42.36 22.18 -45.30
CA THR A 19 43.21 22.58 -46.42
C THR A 19 44.45 21.68 -46.42
N THR A 20 44.63 20.94 -47.52
CA THR A 20 45.86 20.42 -48.10
C THR A 20 47.11 20.40 -47.20
N ILE A 21 47.53 19.21 -46.74
CA ILE A 21 48.93 18.70 -46.78
C ILE A 21 48.89 17.15 -46.75
N LEU A 22 49.50 16.61 -47.81
CA LEU A 22 50.10 15.32 -48.13
C LEU A 22 50.10 14.14 -47.11
N GLN A 23 49.73 12.98 -47.68
CA GLN A 23 50.30 11.63 -47.52
C GLN A 23 50.33 10.90 -46.16
N SER A 24 49.69 9.73 -46.24
CA SER A 24 50.14 8.40 -45.79
C SER A 24 49.60 7.81 -44.48
N THR A 25 48.98 6.64 -44.69
CA THR A 25 48.85 5.46 -43.82
C THR A 25 48.07 5.54 -42.51
N GLN A 26 46.95 4.80 -42.51
CA GLN A 26 46.39 4.00 -41.41
C GLN A 26 46.42 4.62 -40.01
N SER A 27 45.30 5.25 -39.63
CA SER A 27 44.56 4.89 -38.41
C SER A 27 43.29 5.73 -38.36
N SER A 28 42.17 5.08 -38.11
CA SER A 28 40.88 5.72 -37.85
C SER A 28 40.98 6.56 -36.58
N MET A 29 41.29 7.85 -36.72
CA MET A 29 41.11 8.81 -35.63
C MET A 29 39.61 9.00 -35.38
N PRO A 30 39.14 8.89 -34.13
CA PRO A 30 37.80 9.35 -33.79
C PRO A 30 37.76 10.86 -34.04
N GLY A 31 36.75 11.33 -34.77
CA GLY A 31 36.60 12.74 -35.12
C GLY A 31 36.80 13.64 -33.89
N ILE A 32 37.69 14.63 -34.02
CA ILE A 32 38.00 15.60 -32.97
C ILE A 32 36.73 16.45 -32.77
N HIS A 33 35.89 16.07 -31.81
CA HIS A 33 34.79 16.91 -31.35
C HIS A 33 35.34 17.93 -30.35
N SER A 34 35.61 19.15 -30.79
CA SER A 34 35.89 20.23 -29.84
C SER A 34 34.59 20.65 -29.15
N VAL A 35 34.64 20.81 -27.81
CA VAL A 35 33.54 21.45 -27.07
C VAL A 35 33.55 22.91 -27.48
N LEU A 36 32.60 23.31 -28.35
CA LEU A 36 32.56 24.65 -28.93
C LEU A 36 32.17 25.71 -27.89
N ASP A 37 31.20 25.40 -27.02
CA ASP A 37 30.75 26.29 -25.95
C ASP A 37 29.88 25.54 -24.92
N PHE A 38 29.63 26.15 -23.76
CA PHE A 38 28.74 25.65 -22.73
C PHE A 38 27.47 26.49 -22.65
N LYS A 39 26.31 25.88 -22.94
CA LYS A 39 25.01 26.56 -22.82
C LYS A 39 24.38 26.26 -21.47
N LYS A 40 23.95 27.29 -20.73
CA LYS A 40 23.14 27.10 -19.52
C LYS A 40 21.76 26.54 -19.90
N ALA A 41 21.45 25.37 -19.39
CA ALA A 41 20.13 24.76 -19.52
C ALA A 41 19.30 24.84 -18.24
N ALA A 42 19.97 25.01 -17.08
CA ALA A 42 19.30 25.20 -15.80
C ALA A 42 18.33 26.39 -15.84
N GLY A 43 17.07 26.13 -15.49
CA GLY A 43 16.00 27.13 -15.46
C GLY A 43 15.21 27.29 -16.77
N LEU A 44 15.58 26.57 -17.83
CA LEU A 44 14.84 26.57 -19.10
C LEU A 44 13.94 25.33 -19.20
N THR A 45 12.79 25.49 -19.83
CA THR A 45 12.00 24.35 -20.31
C THR A 45 12.69 23.68 -21.50
N ILE A 46 12.32 22.43 -21.82
CA ILE A 46 12.88 21.72 -22.98
C ILE A 46 12.64 22.50 -24.28
N ALA A 47 11.47 23.13 -24.42
CA ALA A 47 11.14 23.98 -25.56
C ALA A 47 12.04 25.21 -25.63
N GLN A 48 12.16 25.98 -24.54
CA GLN A 48 13.03 27.15 -24.49
C GLN A 48 14.50 26.80 -24.75
N LEU A 49 14.95 25.65 -24.24
CA LEU A 49 16.30 25.15 -24.50
C LEU A 49 16.48 24.80 -25.98
N LYS A 50 15.51 24.10 -26.58
CA LYS A 50 15.51 23.80 -28.02
C LYS A 50 15.60 25.07 -28.86
N ASP A 51 14.77 26.07 -28.59
CA ASP A 51 14.76 27.34 -29.33
C ASP A 51 16.10 28.08 -29.17
N SER A 52 16.62 28.14 -27.95
CA SER A 52 17.91 28.77 -27.63
C SER A 52 19.11 28.06 -28.30
N LEU A 53 19.02 26.74 -28.45
CA LEU A 53 20.02 25.94 -29.16
C LEU A 53 19.89 26.11 -30.68
N GLN A 54 18.68 26.13 -31.22
CA GLN A 54 18.41 26.35 -32.65
C GLN A 54 18.96 27.69 -33.14
N ILE A 55 18.72 28.77 -32.38
CA ILE A 55 19.24 30.12 -32.67
C ILE A 55 20.77 30.14 -32.63
N TRP A 56 21.37 29.42 -31.69
CA TRP A 56 22.83 29.40 -31.55
C TRP A 56 23.50 28.56 -32.64
N TYR A 57 22.94 27.41 -32.97
CA TYR A 57 23.45 26.50 -34.00
C TYR A 57 23.29 27.03 -35.43
N SER A 58 22.19 27.74 -35.70
CA SER A 58 21.95 28.35 -37.02
C SER A 58 23.00 29.39 -37.42
N LYS A 59 23.78 29.90 -36.45
CA LYS A 59 24.97 30.74 -36.74
C LYS A 59 26.09 29.97 -37.43
N TYR A 60 26.17 28.66 -37.22
CA TYR A 60 27.25 27.80 -37.72
C TYR A 60 26.79 26.87 -38.85
N TYR A 61 25.51 26.44 -38.86
CA TYR A 61 24.98 25.48 -39.83
C TYR A 61 23.62 25.93 -40.39
N LYS A 62 23.45 25.87 -41.72
CA LYS A 62 22.17 26.18 -42.40
C LYS A 62 21.33 24.92 -42.59
N GLY A 63 20.02 25.04 -42.39
CA GLY A 63 19.05 23.97 -42.70
C GLY A 63 19.01 22.80 -41.71
N THR A 64 19.62 22.92 -40.53
CA THR A 64 19.60 21.89 -39.50
C THR A 64 18.39 22.01 -38.57
N GLU A 65 17.68 20.90 -38.37
CA GLU A 65 16.66 20.75 -37.33
C GLU A 65 17.24 20.06 -36.09
N PHE A 66 17.01 20.64 -34.92
CA PHE A 66 17.43 20.05 -33.64
C PHE A 66 16.25 19.50 -32.86
N ASP A 67 16.45 18.34 -32.24
CA ASP A 67 15.54 17.79 -31.24
C ASP A 67 16.26 17.67 -29.89
N VAL A 68 15.56 18.05 -28.82
CA VAL A 68 16.09 18.02 -27.46
C VAL A 68 15.21 17.08 -26.65
N ARG A 69 15.80 15.99 -26.15
CA ARG A 69 15.11 14.99 -25.35
C ARG A 69 15.71 14.89 -23.96
N LEU A 70 14.85 14.85 -22.94
CA LEU A 70 15.28 14.56 -21.59
C LEU A 70 15.53 13.05 -21.47
N LEU A 71 16.80 12.66 -21.44
CA LEU A 71 17.17 11.24 -21.33
C LEU A 71 16.81 10.65 -19.97
N LYS A 72 17.16 11.36 -18.89
CA LYS A 72 16.87 10.95 -17.51
C LYS A 72 16.56 12.18 -16.65
N PRO A 73 15.47 12.16 -15.86
CA PRO A 73 15.23 13.21 -14.88
C PRO A 73 16.34 13.21 -13.83
N ARG A 74 16.74 14.41 -13.41
CA ARG A 74 17.72 14.58 -12.34
C ARG A 74 17.20 13.91 -11.07
N ARG A 75 18.08 13.14 -10.42
CA ARG A 75 17.86 12.62 -9.07
C ARG A 75 18.56 13.50 -8.05
N PHE A 76 17.92 13.77 -6.92
CA PHE A 76 18.50 14.51 -5.81
C PHE A 76 18.02 13.94 -4.48
N ASN A 77 18.69 14.32 -3.40
CA ASN A 77 18.28 13.95 -2.06
C ASN A 77 17.51 15.10 -1.42
N ILE A 78 16.47 14.74 -0.67
CA ILE A 78 15.76 15.62 0.26
C ILE A 78 15.85 15.01 1.65
N PHE A 79 15.69 15.82 2.69
CA PHE A 79 15.82 15.35 4.07
C PHE A 79 14.46 15.31 4.76
N LEU A 80 14.01 14.13 5.20
CA LEU A 80 12.75 13.95 5.93
C LEU A 80 13.02 13.71 7.41
N TYR A 81 12.28 14.35 8.30
CA TYR A 81 12.41 14.14 9.74
C TYR A 81 11.10 14.46 10.50
N GLY A 82 11.04 14.04 11.77
CA GLY A 82 9.84 14.16 12.60
C GLY A 82 9.03 12.86 12.67
N ARG A 83 7.71 12.93 12.48
CA ARG A 83 6.79 11.78 12.56
C ARG A 83 6.65 11.02 11.25
N ILE A 84 7.72 10.35 10.87
CA ILE A 84 7.78 9.52 9.67
C ILE A 84 8.49 8.21 9.99
N ASN A 85 8.15 7.13 9.26
CA ASN A 85 8.66 5.80 9.60
C ASN A 85 10.13 5.61 9.23
N ASN A 86 10.53 6.11 8.06
CA ASN A 86 11.93 6.07 7.61
C ASN A 86 12.48 7.51 7.50
N PRO A 87 12.87 8.14 8.62
CA PRO A 87 13.50 9.46 8.58
C PRO A 87 14.90 9.38 7.97
N GLY A 88 15.35 10.50 7.39
CA GLY A 88 16.67 10.62 6.79
C GLY A 88 16.64 11.12 5.34
N PRO A 89 17.76 10.98 4.61
CA PRO A 89 17.85 11.38 3.22
C PRO A 89 17.05 10.44 2.31
N VAL A 90 16.12 10.99 1.53
CA VAL A 90 15.30 10.26 0.57
C VAL A 90 15.62 10.75 -0.85
N ARG A 91 15.81 9.79 -1.75
CA ARG A 91 16.11 10.08 -3.16
C ARG A 91 14.82 10.40 -3.90
N SER A 92 14.80 11.55 -4.56
CA SER A 92 13.66 12.11 -5.27
C SER A 92 14.00 12.49 -6.71
N PHE A 93 12.97 12.68 -7.52
CA PHE A 93 13.03 13.23 -8.88
C PHE A 93 12.44 14.65 -8.90
N SER A 94 12.79 15.44 -9.93
CA SER A 94 12.27 16.81 -10.09
C SER A 94 10.77 16.90 -10.34
N THR A 95 10.13 15.77 -10.64
CA THR A 95 8.69 15.67 -10.91
C THR A 95 7.90 15.12 -9.73
N ALA A 96 8.56 14.66 -8.66
CA ALA A 96 7.90 14.04 -7.53
C ALA A 96 7.26 15.10 -6.62
N ARG A 97 6.04 14.82 -6.16
CA ARG A 97 5.33 15.66 -5.19
C ARG A 97 5.55 15.16 -3.78
N LEU A 98 5.24 16.01 -2.79
CA LEU A 98 5.41 15.70 -1.38
C LEU A 98 4.79 14.35 -0.98
N VAL A 99 3.57 14.04 -1.44
CA VAL A 99 2.90 12.77 -1.13
C VAL A 99 3.67 11.56 -1.66
N ASP A 100 4.19 11.62 -2.88
CA ASP A 100 4.95 10.52 -3.49
C ASP A 100 6.18 10.18 -2.64
N ILE A 101 6.83 11.24 -2.13
CA ILE A 101 7.97 11.11 -1.23
C ILE A 101 7.56 10.44 0.07
N LEU A 102 6.51 10.94 0.73
CA LEU A 102 6.05 10.38 2.00
C LEU A 102 5.69 8.89 1.86
N ILE A 103 5.06 8.50 0.75
CA ILE A 103 4.74 7.09 0.46
C ILE A 103 6.03 6.29 0.27
N SER A 104 6.96 6.77 -0.56
CA SER A 104 8.24 6.09 -0.82
C SER A 104 9.13 5.95 0.42
N SER A 105 8.99 6.85 1.40
CA SER A 105 9.69 6.82 2.68
C SER A 105 8.96 6.00 3.75
N GLY A 106 8.09 5.08 3.35
CA GLY A 106 7.38 4.18 4.27
C GLY A 106 6.20 4.82 4.99
N LYS A 107 5.66 5.94 4.48
CA LYS A 107 4.50 6.69 5.03
C LYS A 107 4.80 7.41 6.35
N CYS A 108 3.84 8.22 6.81
CA CYS A 108 3.89 8.88 8.10
C CYS A 108 3.61 7.88 9.24
N SER A 109 4.10 8.20 10.44
CA SER A 109 3.76 7.48 11.67
C SER A 109 2.33 7.79 12.09
N TYR A 110 1.67 6.89 12.83
CA TYR A 110 0.25 7.03 13.22
C TYR A 110 -0.06 8.34 13.97
N ASP A 111 0.91 8.87 14.70
CA ASP A 111 0.85 10.09 15.49
C ASP A 111 1.24 11.36 14.72
N ALA A 112 1.48 11.25 13.41
CA ALA A 112 1.91 12.36 12.57
C ALA A 112 0.80 13.35 12.29
N ASP A 113 1.14 14.63 12.38
CA ASP A 113 0.27 15.71 12.01
C ASP A 113 0.51 16.15 10.56
N ILE A 114 -0.28 15.57 9.67
CA ILE A 114 -0.23 15.84 8.22
C ILE A 114 -0.82 17.21 7.84
N SER A 115 -1.43 17.94 8.78
CA SER A 115 -2.05 19.24 8.52
C SER A 115 -1.10 20.43 8.68
N ARG A 116 0.06 20.19 9.31
CA ARG A 116 1.05 21.23 9.64
C ARG A 116 2.47 20.84 9.23
N ILE A 117 2.60 20.13 8.11
CA ILE A 117 3.92 19.75 7.58
C ILE A 117 4.67 21.03 7.17
N LYS A 118 5.96 21.09 7.48
CA LYS A 118 6.81 22.22 7.08
C LYS A 118 7.82 21.79 6.06
N VAL A 119 7.88 22.49 4.94
CA VAL A 119 8.90 22.31 3.91
C VAL A 119 9.82 23.53 3.92
N PHE A 120 11.08 23.30 4.23
CA PHE A 120 12.12 24.32 4.24
C PHE A 120 12.85 24.32 2.90
N SER A 121 12.78 25.44 2.21
CA SER A 121 13.51 25.70 0.96
C SER A 121 14.99 25.98 1.24
N VAL A 122 15.80 25.87 0.19
CA VAL A 122 17.22 26.28 0.23
C VAL A 122 17.36 27.78 0.44
N ASN A 123 16.40 28.56 -0.04
CA ASN A 123 16.42 30.03 0.03
C ASN A 123 15.99 30.57 1.41
N GLY A 124 15.65 29.69 2.36
CA GLY A 124 15.15 30.06 3.68
C GLY A 124 13.63 30.14 3.80
N ASP A 125 12.90 30.04 2.69
CA ASP A 125 11.43 30.02 2.70
C ASP A 125 10.88 28.79 3.44
N VAL A 126 9.80 29.00 4.20
CA VAL A 126 9.10 27.93 4.93
C VAL A 126 7.68 27.82 4.40
N TYR A 127 7.38 26.70 3.75
CA TYR A 127 6.04 26.39 3.28
C TYR A 127 5.31 25.53 4.32
N ASN A 128 4.16 26.03 4.79
CA ASN A 128 3.26 25.27 5.65
C ASN A 128 2.27 24.51 4.78
N ILE A 129 2.29 23.19 4.88
CA ILE A 129 1.54 22.29 4.02
C ILE A 129 0.51 21.52 4.84
N ASN A 130 -0.73 21.60 4.40
CA ASN A 130 -1.86 20.87 4.97
C ASN A 130 -2.32 19.77 4.02
N LEU A 131 -1.71 18.59 4.11
CA LEU A 131 -2.09 17.46 3.27
C LEU A 131 -3.51 16.96 3.54
N ARG A 132 -4.09 17.24 4.71
CA ARG A 132 -5.48 16.89 5.00
C ARG A 132 -6.44 17.55 4.00
N LYS A 133 -6.21 18.83 3.66
CA LYS A 133 -6.96 19.52 2.61
C LYS A 133 -6.78 18.89 1.24
N PHE A 134 -5.56 18.49 0.88
CA PHE A 134 -5.32 17.77 -0.38
C PHE A 134 -6.19 16.50 -0.47
N TYR A 135 -6.25 15.69 0.60
CA TYR A 135 -7.02 14.46 0.56
C TYR A 135 -8.53 14.63 0.72
N MET A 136 -8.98 15.61 1.52
CA MET A 136 -10.40 15.83 1.81
C MET A 136 -11.09 16.72 0.76
N GLU A 137 -10.39 17.75 0.28
CA GLU A 137 -10.94 18.80 -0.58
C GLU A 137 -10.37 18.72 -2.01
N GLY A 138 -9.37 17.87 -2.26
CA GLY A 138 -8.69 17.80 -3.56
C GLY A 138 -7.80 19.00 -3.86
N ASP A 139 -7.42 19.78 -2.83
CA ASP A 139 -6.58 20.97 -3.00
C ASP A 139 -5.13 20.58 -3.36
N TYR A 140 -4.83 20.58 -4.66
CA TYR A 140 -3.50 20.26 -5.20
C TYR A 140 -2.41 21.26 -4.80
N SER A 141 -2.75 22.47 -4.34
CA SER A 141 -1.76 23.44 -3.84
C SER A 141 -1.05 22.94 -2.58
N GLN A 142 -1.73 22.07 -1.82
CA GLN A 142 -1.20 21.45 -0.61
C GLN A 142 -0.34 20.22 -0.90
N ASN A 143 -0.14 19.84 -2.16
CA ASN A 143 0.77 18.75 -2.53
C ASN A 143 1.84 19.27 -3.52
N PRO A 144 2.76 20.15 -3.06
CA PRO A 144 3.73 20.80 -3.92
C PRO A 144 4.80 19.83 -4.43
N LEU A 145 5.49 20.24 -5.49
CA LEU A 145 6.72 19.59 -5.93
C LEU A 145 7.82 19.81 -4.89
N VAL A 146 8.65 18.78 -4.66
CA VAL A 146 9.84 18.93 -3.83
C VAL A 146 11.05 19.25 -4.71
N ALA A 147 11.95 20.10 -4.20
CA ALA A 147 13.18 20.44 -4.89
C ALA A 147 14.41 19.92 -4.14
N THR A 148 15.56 20.02 -4.82
CA THR A 148 16.86 19.68 -4.25
C THR A 148 17.07 20.40 -2.92
N MET A 149 17.62 19.68 -1.93
CA MET A 149 17.98 20.21 -0.61
C MET A 149 16.80 20.73 0.23
N HIS A 150 15.55 20.46 -0.17
CA HIS A 150 14.40 20.65 0.72
C HIS A 150 14.55 19.80 1.98
N LYS A 151 14.22 20.40 3.13
CA LYS A 151 14.03 19.67 4.39
C LYS A 151 12.53 19.63 4.68
N VAL A 152 11.99 18.46 5.00
CA VAL A 152 10.58 18.29 5.32
C VAL A 152 10.45 17.82 6.76
N TYR A 153 9.76 18.61 7.57
CA TYR A 153 9.44 18.29 8.94
C TYR A 153 7.98 17.89 9.09
N ILE A 154 7.75 16.73 9.68
CA ILE A 154 6.41 16.24 10.00
C ILE A 154 6.21 16.35 11.52
N PRO A 155 5.32 17.23 12.01
CA PRO A 155 5.10 17.40 13.44
C PRO A 155 4.30 16.23 14.07
N LEU A 156 4.31 16.20 15.40
CA LEU A 156 3.56 15.27 16.25
C LEU A 156 2.19 15.86 16.63
N VAL A 157 1.14 15.03 16.60
CA VAL A 157 -0.13 15.33 17.27
C VAL A 157 0.03 15.15 18.79
N LYS A 158 0.15 16.26 19.51
CA LYS A 158 0.37 16.25 20.98
C LYS A 158 -0.76 15.56 21.73
N SER A 159 -1.99 16.06 21.57
CA SER A 159 -3.19 15.54 22.23
C SER A 159 -4.27 15.25 21.19
N GLY A 160 -5.01 14.17 21.38
CA GLY A 160 -6.01 13.74 20.41
C GLY A 160 -6.52 12.33 20.63
N VAL A 161 -7.38 11.88 19.73
CA VAL A 161 -7.99 10.54 19.75
C VAL A 161 -7.25 9.65 18.78
N VAL A 162 -6.91 8.43 19.22
CA VAL A 162 -6.34 7.41 18.34
C VAL A 162 -7.48 6.68 17.67
N VAL A 163 -7.52 6.69 16.34
CA VAL A 163 -8.50 5.97 15.54
C VAL A 163 -7.83 4.73 14.97
N VAL A 164 -8.44 3.57 15.20
CA VAL A 164 -7.97 2.27 14.76
C VAL A 164 -9.06 1.60 13.94
N GLY A 165 -8.72 1.06 12.77
CA GLY A 165 -9.59 0.14 12.04
C GLY A 165 -9.96 0.61 10.63
N ALA A 166 -11.22 0.35 10.26
CA ALA A 166 -11.72 0.53 8.90
C ALA A 166 -12.03 2.01 8.57
N VAL A 167 -11.00 2.82 8.44
CA VAL A 167 -11.07 4.22 7.99
C VAL A 167 -10.15 4.41 6.78
N LYS A 168 -10.37 5.41 5.94
CA LYS A 168 -9.55 5.58 4.72
C LYS A 168 -8.08 5.87 5.03
N GLY A 169 -7.82 6.69 6.06
CA GLY A 169 -6.48 7.05 6.54
C GLY A 169 -5.67 7.87 5.54
N TYR A 170 -4.78 8.75 6.01
CA TYR A 170 -4.01 9.65 5.15
C TYR A 170 -2.53 9.69 5.52
N PRO A 171 -1.62 9.64 4.55
CA PRO A 171 -0.76 8.48 4.31
C PRO A 171 -0.09 7.98 5.60
N VAL A 172 -0.84 7.27 6.44
CA VAL A 172 -0.32 6.63 7.65
C VAL A 172 -0.23 5.12 7.48
N ILE A 173 0.47 4.44 8.38
CA ILE A 173 0.59 2.98 8.35
C ILE A 173 -0.81 2.34 8.37
N SER A 174 -0.94 1.31 7.53
CA SER A 174 -2.13 0.45 7.43
C SER A 174 -1.67 -0.97 7.65
N PHE A 175 -1.89 -1.55 8.83
CA PHE A 175 -1.89 -3.01 9.07
C PHE A 175 -2.53 -3.24 10.45
N ALA A 176 -3.64 -3.97 10.52
CA ALA A 176 -3.98 -4.69 11.75
C ALA A 176 -4.23 -6.14 11.40
N THR A 177 -3.42 -7.00 11.99
CA THR A 177 -3.65 -8.43 11.98
C THR A 177 -4.58 -8.77 13.13
N ARG A 178 -5.73 -9.36 12.83
CA ARG A 178 -6.63 -9.93 13.82
C ARG A 178 -6.62 -11.43 13.69
N GLU A 179 -6.30 -12.11 14.77
CA GLU A 179 -6.53 -13.54 14.86
C GLU A 179 -8.03 -13.78 15.11
N VAL A 180 -8.68 -14.52 14.22
CA VAL A 180 -10.06 -14.95 14.36
C VAL A 180 -10.04 -16.41 14.74
N GLN A 181 -10.42 -16.69 15.98
CA GLN A 181 -10.59 -18.05 16.47
C GLN A 181 -11.86 -18.65 15.85
N ALA A 182 -11.67 -19.63 14.97
CA ALA A 182 -12.76 -20.47 14.48
C ALA A 182 -12.75 -21.82 15.21
N LEU A 183 -13.86 -22.54 15.10
CA LEU A 183 -14.11 -23.79 15.82
C LEU A 183 -13.09 -24.91 15.53
N SER A 184 -12.31 -24.83 14.45
CA SER A 184 -11.28 -25.81 14.10
C SER A 184 -9.91 -25.20 13.84
N GLY A 185 -9.65 -23.98 14.31
CA GLY A 185 -8.33 -23.36 14.19
C GLY A 185 -8.36 -21.85 14.26
N ASN A 186 -7.17 -21.26 14.42
CA ASN A 186 -7.00 -19.82 14.41
C ASN A 186 -6.74 -19.37 12.97
N PHE A 187 -7.59 -18.48 12.45
CA PHE A 187 -7.37 -17.81 11.18
C PHE A 187 -6.69 -16.48 11.46
N ILE A 188 -5.52 -16.26 10.87
CA ILE A 188 -4.89 -14.94 10.90
C ILE A 188 -5.51 -14.12 9.76
N LEU A 189 -6.29 -13.11 10.12
CA LEU A 189 -6.80 -12.14 9.17
C LEU A 189 -5.99 -10.87 9.25
N THR A 190 -5.22 -10.61 8.21
CA THR A 190 -4.66 -9.30 8.01
C THR A 190 -5.74 -8.43 7.37
N PHE A 191 -6.18 -7.41 8.11
CA PHE A 191 -7.03 -6.37 7.57
C PHE A 191 -6.17 -5.13 7.33
N ASP A 192 -6.48 -4.44 6.23
CA ASP A 192 -6.07 -3.07 6.02
C ASP A 192 -6.84 -2.19 7.00
N ALA A 193 -6.34 -2.14 8.23
CA ALA A 193 -6.78 -1.25 9.28
C ALA A 193 -5.75 -0.13 9.38
N ASN A 194 -6.26 1.10 9.34
CA ASN A 194 -5.42 2.25 9.56
C ASN A 194 -5.38 2.59 11.03
N VAL A 195 -4.22 3.07 11.47
CA VAL A 195 -4.06 3.68 12.79
C VAL A 195 -3.61 5.12 12.59
N LEU A 196 -4.33 6.05 13.19
CA LEU A 196 -3.99 7.47 13.13
C LEU A 196 -4.47 8.23 14.36
N LYS A 197 -3.70 9.23 14.78
CA LYS A 197 -4.05 10.14 15.86
C LYS A 197 -4.64 11.41 15.27
N ILE A 198 -5.85 11.76 15.71
CA ILE A 198 -6.56 12.95 15.28
C ILE A 198 -6.52 13.94 16.42
N GLU A 199 -6.03 15.15 16.14
CA GLU A 199 -6.00 16.22 17.13
C GLU A 199 -7.42 16.56 17.59
N VAL A 200 -7.64 16.48 18.89
CA VAL A 200 -8.88 16.87 19.57
C VAL A 200 -8.45 17.68 20.79
N LYS A 201 -9.05 18.86 21.00
CA LYS A 201 -8.71 19.74 22.14
C LYS A 201 -9.57 19.43 23.36
N ASP A 202 -10.90 19.41 23.20
CA ASP A 202 -11.85 19.24 24.31
C ASP A 202 -12.65 17.95 24.18
N SER A 203 -13.55 17.90 23.21
CA SER A 203 -14.24 16.69 22.79
C SER A 203 -14.73 16.85 21.36
N LEU A 204 -14.86 15.74 20.65
CA LEU A 204 -15.36 15.74 19.28
C LEU A 204 -16.34 14.57 19.10
N LYS A 205 -17.34 14.73 18.23
CA LYS A 205 -18.24 13.63 17.90
C LYS A 205 -17.51 12.53 17.14
N VAL A 206 -17.91 11.28 17.35
CA VAL A 206 -17.39 10.13 16.60
C VAL A 206 -17.49 10.34 15.09
N SER A 207 -18.61 10.87 14.58
CA SER A 207 -18.78 11.20 13.16
C SER A 207 -17.74 12.19 12.63
N GLU A 208 -17.46 13.25 13.38
CA GLU A 208 -16.44 14.25 13.02
C GLU A 208 -15.02 13.67 13.05
N ILE A 209 -14.72 12.84 14.06
CA ILE A 209 -13.44 12.12 14.15
C ILE A 209 -13.25 11.22 12.93
N ILE A 210 -14.30 10.49 12.54
CA ILE A 210 -14.28 9.62 11.35
C ILE A 210 -14.07 10.44 10.07
N ASN A 211 -14.72 11.59 9.93
CA ASN A 211 -14.53 12.48 8.77
C ASN A 211 -13.09 12.99 8.70
N LEU A 212 -12.54 13.42 9.83
CA LEU A 212 -11.12 13.78 9.94
C LEU A 212 -10.22 12.58 9.64
N ALA A 213 -10.64 11.34 9.94
CA ALA A 213 -9.89 10.13 9.58
C ALA A 213 -9.90 9.81 8.07
N GLY A 214 -10.58 10.64 7.27
CA GLY A 214 -10.82 10.46 5.85
C GLY A 214 -12.08 9.70 5.50
N GLY A 215 -12.94 9.50 6.48
CA GLY A 215 -14.18 8.76 6.34
C GLY A 215 -13.99 7.25 6.50
N LEU A 216 -15.12 6.56 6.45
CA LEU A 216 -15.20 5.11 6.53
C LEU A 216 -14.76 4.47 5.22
N ARG A 217 -14.32 3.23 5.30
CA ARG A 217 -14.18 2.37 4.13
C ARG A 217 -15.52 1.69 3.85
N SER A 218 -15.71 1.17 2.64
CA SER A 218 -16.95 0.48 2.27
C SER A 218 -17.26 -0.74 3.15
N TYR A 219 -16.24 -1.25 3.84
CA TYR A 219 -16.32 -2.38 4.75
C TYR A 219 -16.24 -1.94 6.22
N SER A 220 -16.74 -0.78 6.63
CA SER A 220 -16.76 -0.39 8.05
C SER A 220 -18.09 -0.78 8.71
N ILE A 221 -18.05 -1.33 9.94
CA ILE A 221 -19.27 -1.60 10.72
C ILE A 221 -19.54 -0.39 11.62
N VAL A 222 -20.55 0.40 11.27
CA VAL A 222 -20.89 1.66 11.96
C VAL A 222 -21.67 1.40 13.24
N GLU A 223 -22.41 0.29 13.28
CA GLU A 223 -23.26 -0.11 14.40
C GLU A 223 -22.47 -0.62 15.60
N ASP A 224 -21.20 -0.98 15.40
CA ASP A 224 -20.32 -1.61 16.39
C ASP A 224 -19.01 -0.81 16.56
N ILE A 225 -19.10 0.51 16.69
CA ILE A 225 -17.94 1.33 17.04
C ILE A 225 -17.67 1.24 18.55
N TYR A 226 -16.41 1.13 18.93
CA TYR A 226 -15.99 1.01 20.33
C TYR A 226 -15.00 2.10 20.72
N SER A 227 -15.22 2.72 21.88
CA SER A 227 -14.23 3.53 22.60
C SER A 227 -13.57 2.66 23.69
N ALA A 228 -12.26 2.79 23.86
CA ALA A 228 -11.53 2.09 24.91
C ALA A 228 -12.01 2.46 26.32
N LYS A 229 -12.43 3.72 26.52
CA LYS A 229 -12.91 4.22 27.82
C LYS A 229 -14.41 4.02 28.04
N LYS A 230 -15.23 4.10 26.97
CA LYS A 230 -16.71 4.11 27.06
C LYS A 230 -17.38 2.82 26.59
N GLY A 231 -16.65 1.87 26.01
CA GLY A 231 -17.23 0.67 25.42
C GLY A 231 -17.93 0.99 24.10
N LYS A 232 -19.12 0.43 23.86
CA LYS A 232 -19.85 0.63 22.60
C LYS A 232 -20.37 2.08 22.50
N VAL A 233 -20.13 2.73 21.36
CA VAL A 233 -20.48 4.15 21.12
C VAL A 233 -21.22 4.33 19.79
N THR A 234 -21.92 5.46 19.64
CA THR A 234 -22.62 5.85 18.41
C THR A 234 -21.91 7.02 17.72
N LEU A 235 -22.32 7.35 16.49
CA LEU A 235 -21.77 8.47 15.72
C LEU A 235 -21.94 9.84 16.40
N ASP A 236 -22.95 10.00 17.26
CA ASP A 236 -23.25 11.22 18.01
C ASP A 236 -22.55 11.30 19.37
N THR A 237 -21.84 10.23 19.76
CA THR A 237 -21.12 10.20 21.03
C THR A 237 -19.91 11.13 20.97
N TYR A 238 -19.74 11.95 22.01
CA TYR A 238 -18.55 12.79 22.17
C TYR A 238 -17.40 12.00 22.79
N ILE A 239 -16.22 12.09 22.18
CA ILE A 239 -15.00 11.44 22.62
C ILE A 239 -13.99 12.50 23.06
N MET A 240 -13.35 12.26 24.21
CA MET A 240 -12.34 13.14 24.77
C MET A 240 -10.95 12.76 24.25
N PRO A 241 -9.97 13.68 24.29
CA PRO A 241 -8.58 13.37 23.99
C PRO A 241 -8.03 12.19 24.81
N ASP A 242 -7.01 11.55 24.27
CA ASP A 242 -6.33 10.39 24.84
C ASP A 242 -7.25 9.17 25.02
N ASP A 243 -8.33 9.11 24.24
CA ASP A 243 -9.14 7.90 24.04
C ASP A 243 -8.74 7.19 22.73
N THR A 244 -9.10 5.92 22.62
CA THR A 244 -8.91 5.12 21.42
C THR A 244 -10.27 4.70 20.88
N LEU A 245 -10.53 5.07 19.63
CA LEU A 245 -11.74 4.72 18.90
C LEU A 245 -11.42 3.58 17.92
N TYR A 246 -12.03 2.43 18.13
CA TYR A 246 -11.96 1.27 17.27
C TYR A 246 -13.19 1.20 16.35
N ILE A 247 -12.95 1.26 15.04
CA ILE A 247 -13.95 1.04 14.00
C ILE A 247 -13.70 -0.34 13.40
N PRO A 248 -14.49 -1.36 13.75
CA PRO A 248 -14.25 -2.70 13.24
C PRO A 248 -14.46 -2.76 11.72
N PRO A 249 -13.57 -3.48 11.01
CA PRO A 249 -13.84 -3.86 9.64
C PRO A 249 -14.95 -4.90 9.60
N PHE A 250 -15.89 -4.67 8.70
CA PHE A 250 -16.71 -5.70 8.08
C PHE A 250 -15.76 -6.59 7.29
N THR A 251 -15.67 -7.85 7.68
CA THR A 251 -15.05 -8.84 6.83
C THR A 251 -16.08 -9.16 5.75
N ASP A 252 -15.82 -8.77 4.51
CA ASP A 252 -16.57 -9.19 3.33
C ASP A 252 -16.34 -10.67 3.01
N LYS A 253 -15.86 -11.47 3.97
CA LYS A 253 -15.52 -12.87 3.80
C LYS A 253 -16.37 -13.74 4.70
N VAL A 254 -16.69 -14.91 4.18
CA VAL A 254 -17.27 -16.04 4.91
C VAL A 254 -16.14 -17.02 5.20
N PHE A 255 -16.05 -17.49 6.43
CA PHE A 255 -15.00 -18.41 6.84
C PHE A 255 -15.47 -19.83 6.63
N VAL A 256 -14.76 -20.61 5.82
CA VAL A 256 -15.04 -22.05 5.71
C VAL A 256 -13.96 -22.81 6.44
N ALA A 257 -14.36 -23.57 7.45
CA ALA A 257 -13.47 -24.25 8.37
C ALA A 257 -13.87 -25.72 8.58
N GLY A 258 -12.92 -26.55 9.01
CA GLY A 258 -13.11 -27.97 9.31
C GLY A 258 -12.76 -28.87 8.14
N GLU A 259 -13.56 -29.93 7.94
CA GLU A 259 -13.32 -30.98 6.93
C GLU A 259 -13.67 -30.54 5.50
N VAL A 260 -12.94 -29.56 5.00
CA VAL A 260 -12.89 -29.15 3.59
C VAL A 260 -11.46 -29.26 3.08
N LYS A 261 -11.26 -29.41 1.76
CA LYS A 261 -9.92 -29.66 1.23
C LYS A 261 -8.94 -28.53 1.53
N ASN A 262 -9.40 -27.28 1.38
CA ASN A 262 -8.63 -26.07 1.63
C ASN A 262 -9.42 -25.10 2.51
N PRO A 263 -9.38 -25.24 3.86
CA PRO A 263 -10.03 -24.31 4.77
C PRO A 263 -9.45 -22.89 4.59
N GLN A 264 -10.30 -21.94 4.21
CA GLN A 264 -9.87 -20.57 3.93
C GLN A 264 -11.04 -19.58 4.05
N PRO A 265 -10.76 -18.29 4.27
CA PRO A 265 -11.77 -17.23 4.12
C PRO A 265 -12.09 -17.02 2.63
N VAL A 266 -13.37 -17.03 2.28
CA VAL A 266 -13.88 -16.86 0.91
C VAL A 266 -14.63 -15.53 0.82
N PRO A 267 -14.43 -14.72 -0.24
CA PRO A 267 -15.23 -13.51 -0.46
C PRO A 267 -16.73 -13.80 -0.42
N TYR A 268 -17.47 -12.91 0.21
CA TYR A 268 -18.91 -12.97 0.33
C TYR A 268 -19.54 -12.75 -1.04
N LEU A 269 -20.39 -13.70 -1.42
CA LEU A 269 -21.17 -13.67 -2.63
C LEU A 269 -22.64 -13.51 -2.22
N PRO A 270 -23.27 -12.35 -2.54
CA PRO A 270 -24.67 -12.11 -2.24
C PRO A 270 -25.57 -13.22 -2.79
N GLY A 271 -26.44 -13.76 -1.94
CA GLY A 271 -27.37 -14.85 -2.31
C GLY A 271 -26.72 -16.23 -2.50
N ALA A 272 -25.41 -16.37 -2.34
CA ALA A 272 -24.75 -17.67 -2.45
C ALA A 272 -25.08 -18.59 -1.27
N GLY A 273 -25.36 -19.85 -1.59
CA GLY A 273 -25.59 -20.89 -0.60
C GLY A 273 -24.30 -21.47 -0.01
N ILE A 274 -24.45 -22.25 1.06
CA ILE A 274 -23.33 -22.90 1.77
C ILE A 274 -22.47 -23.78 0.85
N SER A 275 -23.10 -24.48 -0.09
CA SER A 275 -22.40 -25.36 -1.04
C SER A 275 -21.41 -24.60 -1.94
N THR A 276 -21.75 -23.38 -2.35
CA THR A 276 -20.89 -22.53 -3.18
C THR A 276 -19.60 -22.20 -2.43
N TYR A 277 -19.70 -21.74 -1.18
CA TYR A 277 -18.54 -21.45 -0.34
C TYR A 277 -17.66 -22.68 -0.10
N ILE A 278 -18.27 -23.84 0.15
CA ILE A 278 -17.52 -25.10 0.31
C ILE A 278 -16.79 -25.51 -0.99
N SER A 279 -17.39 -25.22 -2.15
CA SER A 279 -16.79 -25.48 -3.45
C SER A 279 -15.56 -24.60 -3.70
N TYR A 280 -15.60 -23.32 -3.31
CA TYR A 280 -14.41 -22.43 -3.32
C TYR A 280 -13.26 -22.95 -2.45
N CYS A 281 -13.56 -23.79 -1.45
CA CYS A 281 -12.58 -24.47 -0.61
C CYS A 281 -12.13 -25.83 -1.15
N GLY A 282 -12.39 -26.13 -2.43
CA GLY A 282 -12.05 -27.40 -3.07
C GLY A 282 -13.03 -28.54 -2.75
N GLY A 283 -14.14 -28.24 -2.09
CA GLY A 283 -15.14 -29.21 -1.68
C GLY A 283 -14.83 -29.87 -0.32
N PHE A 284 -15.67 -30.84 0.01
CA PHE A 284 -15.55 -31.65 1.21
C PHE A 284 -14.34 -32.60 1.15
N THR A 285 -13.72 -32.88 2.30
CA THR A 285 -12.79 -34.02 2.44
C THR A 285 -13.59 -35.34 2.50
N ASP A 286 -12.89 -36.47 2.42
CA ASP A 286 -13.52 -37.78 2.56
C ASP A 286 -14.12 -37.99 3.96
N ARG A 287 -13.58 -37.33 4.98
CA ARG A 287 -14.06 -37.44 6.37
C ARG A 287 -15.04 -36.34 6.75
N ALA A 288 -15.60 -35.62 5.78
CA ALA A 288 -16.50 -34.51 6.04
C ALA A 288 -17.96 -34.92 6.27
N SER A 289 -18.61 -34.30 7.25
CA SER A 289 -20.07 -34.32 7.40
C SER A 289 -20.74 -33.49 6.31
N ARG A 290 -21.78 -34.06 5.68
CA ARG A 290 -22.61 -33.36 4.68
C ARG A 290 -23.62 -32.37 5.28
N LYS A 291 -23.60 -32.18 6.60
CA LYS A 291 -24.44 -31.22 7.35
C LYS A 291 -23.57 -30.11 7.96
N PRO A 292 -23.11 -29.14 7.16
CA PRO A 292 -22.33 -28.01 7.65
C PRO A 292 -23.14 -27.19 8.65
N THR A 293 -22.46 -26.60 9.62
CA THR A 293 -23.07 -25.75 10.65
C THR A 293 -22.57 -24.32 10.49
N VAL A 294 -23.47 -23.34 10.54
CA VAL A 294 -23.08 -21.93 10.44
C VAL A 294 -23.05 -21.28 11.80
N TYR A 295 -22.01 -20.51 12.07
CA TYR A 295 -21.84 -19.73 13.28
C TYR A 295 -21.74 -18.25 12.94
N ARG A 296 -22.45 -17.41 13.69
CA ARG A 296 -22.41 -15.95 13.56
C ARG A 296 -22.13 -15.36 14.93
N ALA A 297 -21.04 -14.59 15.07
CA ALA A 297 -20.60 -14.03 16.35
C ALA A 297 -20.63 -15.08 17.50
N ASN A 298 -20.02 -16.24 17.26
CA ASN A 298 -19.95 -17.39 18.16
C ASN A 298 -21.28 -18.10 18.50
N LYS A 299 -22.41 -17.70 17.88
CA LYS A 299 -23.70 -18.37 18.04
C LYS A 299 -23.98 -19.30 16.86
N LYS A 300 -24.35 -20.55 17.15
CA LYS A 300 -24.80 -21.52 16.13
C LYS A 300 -26.15 -21.09 15.56
N LEU A 301 -26.24 -20.92 14.25
CA LEU A 301 -27.50 -20.64 13.56
C LEU A 301 -28.24 -21.94 13.25
N LYS A 302 -29.57 -21.92 13.45
CA LYS A 302 -30.47 -22.98 12.97
C LYS A 302 -31.00 -22.54 11.60
N ASN A 303 -30.70 -23.32 10.55
CA ASN A 303 -31.16 -23.10 9.18
C ASN A 303 -31.04 -21.63 8.71
N PRO A 304 -29.82 -21.10 8.52
CA PRO A 304 -29.66 -19.74 8.03
C PRO A 304 -30.27 -19.61 6.63
N LEU A 305 -31.29 -18.77 6.50
CA LEU A 305 -31.91 -18.40 5.21
C LEU A 305 -30.91 -17.66 4.30
N GLU A 306 -30.00 -16.90 4.90
CA GLU A 306 -28.98 -16.13 4.22
C GLU A 306 -27.66 -16.17 5.00
N ILE A 307 -26.57 -16.46 4.27
CA ILE A 307 -25.21 -16.35 4.78
C ILE A 307 -24.85 -14.87 4.79
N LYS A 308 -24.27 -14.39 5.90
CA LYS A 308 -23.81 -13.01 6.01
C LYS A 308 -22.28 -12.96 6.09
N PRO A 309 -21.67 -11.83 5.72
CA PRO A 309 -20.24 -11.64 5.89
C PRO A 309 -19.85 -11.77 7.36
N GLY A 310 -18.72 -12.43 7.64
CA GLY A 310 -18.31 -12.79 8.99
C GLY A 310 -18.86 -14.13 9.51
N ASP A 311 -19.78 -14.77 8.80
CA ASP A 311 -20.25 -16.11 9.16
C ASP A 311 -19.12 -17.15 9.02
N ILE A 312 -19.13 -18.12 9.93
CA ILE A 312 -18.24 -19.28 9.89
C ILE A 312 -19.06 -20.51 9.50
N ILE A 313 -18.83 -21.01 8.30
CA ILE A 313 -19.31 -22.31 7.83
C ILE A 313 -18.34 -23.37 8.34
N TYR A 314 -18.78 -24.12 9.34
CA TYR A 314 -18.00 -25.19 9.95
C TYR A 314 -18.47 -26.57 9.48
N VAL A 315 -17.55 -27.32 8.89
CA VAL A 315 -17.76 -28.69 8.44
C VAL A 315 -17.14 -29.65 9.45
N LYS A 316 -17.99 -30.40 10.15
CA LYS A 316 -17.55 -31.36 11.16
C LYS A 316 -16.94 -32.61 10.51
N PRO A 317 -15.97 -33.27 11.17
CA PRO A 317 -15.57 -34.62 10.80
C PRO A 317 -16.65 -35.64 11.13
N VAL A 318 -16.76 -36.66 10.28
CA VAL A 318 -17.44 -37.92 10.59
C VAL A 318 -16.41 -38.90 11.14
N THR A 319 -16.69 -39.42 12.33
CA THR A 319 -15.78 -40.27 13.11
C THR A 319 -15.78 -41.73 12.66
N LEU A 320 -16.84 -42.21 11.99
CA LEU A 320 -16.96 -43.60 11.53
C LEU A 320 -17.65 -43.64 10.15
N LYS A 321 -16.97 -44.24 9.16
CA LYS A 321 -17.60 -44.70 7.92
C LYS A 321 -17.90 -46.18 8.06
N TRP A 322 -19.07 -46.47 8.60
CA TRP A 322 -19.56 -47.78 9.08
C TRP A 322 -19.32 -49.02 8.17
N TRP A 323 -19.00 -48.87 6.89
CA TRP A 323 -18.67 -50.01 6.01
C TRP A 323 -17.18 -50.10 5.60
N GLN A 324 -16.48 -48.97 5.48
CA GLN A 324 -15.08 -48.94 5.03
C GLN A 324 -14.10 -49.27 6.16
N ASP A 325 -14.38 -48.76 7.36
CA ASP A 325 -13.53 -49.00 8.53
C ASP A 325 -13.62 -50.46 9.01
N TYR A 326 -14.80 -51.10 8.88
CA TYR A 326 -14.98 -52.51 9.20
C TYR A 326 -14.27 -53.45 8.24
N ALA A 327 -14.21 -53.14 6.94
CA ALA A 327 -13.48 -53.96 5.98
C ALA A 327 -11.97 -54.02 6.29
N GLN A 328 -11.36 -52.91 6.73
CA GLN A 328 -9.96 -52.90 7.17
C GLN A 328 -9.77 -53.67 8.47
N ILE A 329 -10.66 -53.51 9.44
CA ILE A 329 -10.64 -54.29 10.69
C ILE A 329 -10.77 -55.79 10.39
N LEU A 330 -11.63 -56.17 9.43
CA LEU A 330 -11.84 -57.55 9.01
C LEU A 330 -10.60 -58.10 8.29
N GLN A 331 -9.92 -57.30 7.47
CA GLN A 331 -8.63 -57.66 6.86
C GLN A 331 -7.55 -57.90 7.92
N ILE A 332 -7.40 -57.00 8.90
CA ILE A 332 -6.43 -57.17 10.00
C ILE A 332 -6.76 -58.45 10.79
N ALA A 333 -8.04 -58.67 11.10
CA ALA A 333 -8.49 -59.88 11.78
C ALA A 333 -8.18 -61.14 10.98
N THR A 334 -8.40 -61.14 9.66
CA THR A 334 -8.04 -62.28 8.80
C THR A 334 -6.54 -62.53 8.79
N THR A 335 -5.71 -61.50 8.73
CA THR A 335 -4.25 -61.65 8.79
C THR A 335 -3.82 -62.29 10.12
N VAL A 336 -4.38 -61.83 11.24
CA VAL A 336 -4.10 -62.41 12.57
C VAL A 336 -4.52 -63.89 12.64
N VAL A 337 -5.71 -64.21 12.13
CA VAL A 337 -6.22 -65.60 12.09
C VAL A 337 -5.34 -66.48 11.20
N VAL A 338 -4.95 -66.01 10.02
CA VAL A 338 -4.06 -66.75 9.11
C VAL A 338 -2.69 -66.96 9.77
N THR A 339 -2.14 -65.91 10.40
CA THR A 339 -0.84 -65.98 11.09
C THR A 339 -0.87 -66.99 12.23
N TRP A 340 -1.95 -66.98 13.02
CA TRP A 340 -2.17 -67.96 14.08
C TRP A 340 -2.29 -69.38 13.54
N LEU A 341 -3.05 -69.58 12.45
CA LEU A 341 -3.17 -70.89 11.80
C LEU A 341 -1.83 -71.39 11.23
N THR A 342 -0.99 -70.50 10.68
CA THR A 342 0.35 -70.87 10.18
C THR A 342 1.34 -71.20 11.30
N LEU A 343 1.26 -70.55 12.47
CA LEU A 343 2.13 -70.82 13.61
C LEU A 343 1.74 -72.09 14.38
N ARG A 344 0.51 -72.60 14.20
CA ARG A 344 -0.01 -73.79 14.88
C ARG A 344 0.20 -75.09 14.09
N LYS A 345 0.58 -75.00 12.81
CA LYS A 345 1.08 -76.13 12.01
C LYS A 345 2.59 -76.20 12.16
#